data_AF-A0A021X3Y6-F1
#
_entry.id   AF-A0A021X3Y6-F1
#
_cell.length_a   1.000
_cell.length_b   1.000
_cell.length_c   1.000
_cell.angle_alpha   90.00
_cell.angle_beta   90.00
_cell.angle_gamma   90.00
#
_symmetry.space_group_name_H-M   'P 1'
#
loop_
_entity.id
_entity.type
_entity.pdbx_description
1 polymer ?
#
loop_
_entity_poly.entity_id
_entity_poly.type
_entity_poly.pdbx_seq_one_letter_code
_entity_poly.pdbx_strand_id
1 'polypeptide(L)'
;MNNQWGRSGNGPAASSGIGGILFASVVCLALGAAGGYGAFRLMDDAIPRSEIDARDTRIADLARELDARAAQVEESTQKAQALTEESGKLKRQVEALRKDANASDSDVATIAAERTKLAQEVVPALENEIELLGQRVADAEAQRKKAEEAVKDRERRLSLQTDKIAGLEKTCTQQAAARGAEAETLKAETASLREELDKVRKAEEALRTKNLPALGDEIKRKDAEIAALGERTRALTGQVEALEAASCMALPKEPNDNGRKAVPEKEATGEAARDAVIPTLNPRNGARVAEAMRETPGLDALTSVQRDQLERSLAAGECVTSALGGVFRRIPVLALRNLMRDLDSDC
;
A
#
# COMPACT_ATOMS: atom_id res chain seq x y z
N MET A 1 -85.68 12.43 -28.10
CA MET A 1 -86.46 11.60 -29.03
C MET A 1 -86.82 10.33 -28.28
N ASN A 2 -88.09 10.23 -27.92
CA ASN A 2 -88.66 9.18 -27.08
C ASN A 2 -89.64 8.33 -27.91
N ASN A 3 -89.95 7.14 -27.37
CA ASN A 3 -91.00 6.18 -27.73
C ASN A 3 -90.45 5.05 -28.64
N GLN A 4 -90.06 3.88 -28.13
CA GLN A 4 -90.80 2.92 -27.28
C GLN A 4 -92.12 2.48 -27.92
N TRP A 5 -92.04 1.54 -28.86
CA TRP A 5 -93.13 0.65 -29.29
C TRP A 5 -92.53 -0.71 -29.64
N GLY A 6 -92.64 -1.67 -28.73
CA GLY A 6 -92.02 -3.00 -28.90
C GLY A 6 -92.30 -3.97 -27.76
N ARG A 7 -93.52 -3.98 -27.22
CA ARG A 7 -94.13 -4.99 -26.34
C ARG A 7 -95.64 -4.82 -26.53
N SER A 8 -96.37 -5.74 -27.15
CA SER A 8 -96.79 -7.00 -26.54
C SER A 8 -96.52 -8.21 -27.44
N GLY A 9 -95.66 -9.10 -26.93
CA GLY A 9 -95.61 -10.49 -27.37
C GLY A 9 -96.91 -11.20 -26.98
N ASN A 10 -97.44 -11.94 -27.93
CA ASN A 10 -98.61 -12.80 -27.80
C ASN A 10 -98.24 -13.96 -26.85
N GLY A 11 -98.76 -13.91 -25.62
CA GLY A 11 -98.66 -14.99 -24.63
C GLY A 11 -99.54 -16.19 -24.99
N PRO A 12 -99.33 -17.34 -24.33
CA PRO A 12 -99.59 -18.66 -24.88
C PRO A 12 -101.07 -19.05 -24.74
N ALA A 13 -101.75 -19.24 -25.86
CA ALA A 13 -103.04 -19.90 -25.89
C ALA A 13 -102.84 -21.41 -26.05
N ALA A 14 -103.31 -22.11 -25.03
CA ALA A 14 -103.43 -23.54 -24.89
C ALA A 14 -103.93 -24.28 -26.15
N SER A 15 -103.37 -25.47 -26.31
CA SER A 15 -104.08 -26.71 -26.66
C SER A 15 -104.69 -26.87 -28.07
N SER A 16 -104.67 -28.14 -28.49
CA SER A 16 -105.61 -28.72 -29.45
C SER A 16 -105.20 -28.70 -30.93
N GLY A 17 -104.33 -29.65 -31.27
CA GLY A 17 -104.75 -30.73 -32.17
C GLY A 17 -105.28 -30.33 -33.54
N ILE A 18 -104.40 -29.82 -34.42
CA ILE A 18 -104.70 -29.63 -35.85
C ILE A 18 -104.83 -30.99 -36.60
N GLY A 19 -104.40 -32.11 -35.98
CA GLY A 19 -104.66 -33.46 -36.48
C GLY A 19 -106.07 -34.00 -36.22
N GLY A 20 -106.87 -33.38 -35.34
CA GLY A 20 -108.20 -33.89 -34.95
C GLY A 20 -109.35 -33.44 -35.84
N ILE A 21 -109.22 -32.28 -36.50
CA ILE A 21 -110.32 -31.68 -37.29
C ILE A 21 -110.51 -32.38 -38.64
N LEU A 22 -109.46 -32.96 -39.22
CA LEU A 22 -109.58 -33.74 -40.44
C LEU A 22 -110.17 -35.14 -40.19
N PHE A 23 -109.86 -35.76 -39.05
CA PHE A 23 -110.43 -37.08 -38.70
C PHE A 23 -111.92 -37.01 -38.34
N ALA A 24 -112.36 -35.99 -37.59
CA ALA A 24 -113.78 -35.81 -37.27
C ALA A 24 -114.65 -35.57 -38.52
N SER A 25 -114.11 -34.87 -39.52
CA SER A 25 -114.80 -34.58 -40.78
C SER A 25 -115.01 -35.83 -41.64
N VAL A 26 -114.06 -36.78 -41.63
CA VAL A 26 -114.13 -38.02 -42.42
C VAL A 26 -115.02 -39.07 -41.74
N VAL A 27 -115.01 -39.17 -40.40
CA VAL A 27 -115.88 -40.12 -39.67
C VAL A 27 -117.36 -39.71 -39.76
N CYS A 28 -117.70 -38.42 -39.72
CA CYS A 28 -119.07 -37.94 -39.93
C CYS A 28 -119.59 -38.21 -41.36
N LEU A 29 -118.71 -38.19 -42.36
CA LEU A 29 -119.07 -38.46 -43.76
C LEU A 29 -119.21 -39.97 -44.03
N ALA A 30 -118.46 -40.81 -43.31
CA ALA A 30 -118.58 -42.27 -43.38
C ALA A 30 -119.80 -42.82 -42.62
N LEU A 31 -120.16 -42.28 -41.45
CA LEU A 31 -121.37 -42.68 -40.71
C LEU A 31 -122.67 -42.14 -41.34
N GLY A 32 -122.64 -41.00 -42.04
CA GLY A 32 -123.79 -40.47 -42.78
C GLY A 32 -124.17 -41.29 -44.02
N ALA A 33 -123.25 -42.04 -44.60
CA ALA A 33 -123.47 -42.80 -45.84
C ALA A 33 -124.09 -44.20 -45.61
N ALA A 34 -123.90 -44.81 -44.44
CA ALA A 34 -124.38 -46.17 -44.16
C ALA A 34 -125.84 -46.26 -43.69
N GLY A 35 -126.41 -45.19 -43.14
CA GLY A 35 -127.79 -45.18 -42.60
C GLY A 35 -128.90 -44.76 -43.59
N GLY A 36 -128.56 -44.11 -44.70
CA GLY A 36 -129.56 -43.45 -45.57
C GLY A 36 -130.01 -44.22 -46.81
N TYR A 37 -129.24 -45.18 -47.31
CA TYR A 37 -129.49 -45.79 -48.63
C TYR A 37 -130.54 -46.93 -48.64
N GLY A 38 -131.11 -47.29 -47.48
CA GLY A 38 -132.23 -48.23 -47.39
C GLY A 38 -133.57 -47.64 -47.82
N ALA A 39 -133.73 -46.31 -47.72
CA ALA A 39 -134.99 -45.63 -48.04
C ALA A 39 -135.19 -45.37 -49.55
N PHE A 40 -134.15 -45.49 -50.37
CA PHE A 40 -134.22 -45.27 -51.82
C PHE A 40 -134.47 -46.53 -52.65
N ARG A 41 -134.67 -47.70 -52.02
CA ARG A 41 -134.89 -49.00 -52.70
C ARG A 41 -136.36 -49.37 -52.95
N LEU A 42 -137.30 -48.47 -52.64
CA LEU A 42 -138.73 -48.61 -52.95
C LEU A 42 -139.17 -47.76 -54.16
N MET A 43 -138.24 -47.09 -54.85
CA MET A 43 -138.50 -46.39 -56.09
C MET A 43 -137.64 -47.00 -57.21
N ASP A 44 -138.37 -47.59 -58.16
CA ASP A 44 -138.02 -47.99 -59.52
C ASP A 44 -136.63 -48.56 -59.87
N ASP A 45 -136.77 -49.76 -60.44
CA ASP A 45 -135.98 -50.42 -61.48
C ASP A 45 -134.56 -50.96 -61.20
N ALA A 46 -134.36 -52.18 -61.71
CA ALA A 46 -133.29 -53.09 -61.35
C ALA A 46 -131.92 -52.64 -61.88
N ILE A 47 -130.99 -52.33 -60.95
CA ILE A 47 -129.56 -52.13 -61.25
C ILE A 47 -128.94 -53.49 -61.68
N PRO A 48 -128.35 -53.59 -62.88
CA PRO A 48 -127.72 -54.82 -63.36
C PRO A 48 -126.45 -55.17 -62.54
N ARG A 49 -126.21 -56.47 -62.33
CA ARG A 49 -125.09 -57.00 -61.49
C ARG A 49 -123.70 -56.46 -61.85
N SER A 50 -123.48 -56.01 -63.09
CA SER A 50 -122.23 -55.39 -63.53
C SER A 50 -121.89 -54.07 -62.80
N GLU A 51 -122.89 -53.36 -62.28
CA GLU A 51 -122.66 -52.12 -61.52
C GLU A 51 -122.20 -52.41 -60.08
N ILE A 52 -122.55 -53.56 -59.51
CA ILE A 52 -122.10 -53.98 -58.17
C ILE A 52 -120.62 -54.36 -58.20
N ASP A 53 -120.20 -55.15 -59.20
CA ASP A 53 -118.78 -55.50 -59.39
C ASP A 53 -117.92 -54.24 -59.66
N ALA A 54 -118.48 -53.26 -60.36
CA ALA A 54 -117.83 -51.97 -60.61
C ALA A 54 -117.77 -51.06 -59.35
N ARG A 55 -118.55 -51.34 -58.31
CA ARG A 55 -118.47 -50.67 -57.01
C ARG A 55 -117.47 -51.37 -56.09
N ASP A 56 -117.45 -52.70 -56.07
CA ASP A 56 -116.51 -53.46 -55.24
C ASP A 56 -115.06 -53.25 -55.68
N THR A 57 -114.82 -53.16 -56.99
CA THR A 57 -113.51 -52.77 -57.53
C THR A 57 -113.09 -51.37 -57.08
N ARG A 58 -114.01 -50.39 -57.07
CA ARG A 58 -113.74 -49.04 -56.55
C ARG A 58 -113.48 -49.01 -55.05
N ILE A 59 -114.19 -49.82 -54.26
CA ILE A 59 -113.97 -49.92 -52.81
C ILE A 59 -112.59 -50.53 -52.53
N ALA A 60 -112.19 -51.56 -53.27
CA ALA A 60 -110.87 -52.18 -53.14
C ALA A 60 -109.75 -51.21 -53.53
N ASP A 61 -109.93 -50.40 -54.59
CA ASP A 61 -108.94 -49.40 -54.99
C ASP A 61 -108.85 -48.24 -54.00
N LEU A 62 -109.97 -47.78 -53.44
CA LEU A 62 -109.97 -46.77 -52.37
C LEU A 62 -109.31 -47.28 -51.09
N ALA A 63 -109.51 -48.55 -50.72
CA ALA A 63 -108.82 -49.15 -49.57
C ALA A 63 -107.30 -49.15 -49.78
N ARG A 64 -106.83 -49.51 -50.98
CA ARG A 64 -105.41 -49.45 -51.33
C ARG A 64 -104.84 -48.03 -51.28
N GLU A 65 -105.61 -47.02 -51.72
CA GLU A 65 -105.17 -45.63 -51.67
C GLU A 65 -105.09 -45.11 -50.22
N LEU A 66 -106.01 -45.54 -49.35
CA LEU A 66 -106.01 -45.18 -47.94
C LEU A 66 -104.81 -45.80 -47.19
N ASP A 67 -104.50 -47.07 -47.46
CA ASP A 67 -103.31 -47.74 -46.93
C ASP A 67 -102.02 -47.07 -47.41
N ALA A 68 -101.96 -46.68 -48.69
CA ALA A 68 -100.82 -45.95 -49.24
C ALA A 68 -100.63 -44.56 -48.60
N ARG A 69 -101.72 -43.83 -48.34
CA ARG A 69 -101.66 -42.53 -47.64
C ARG A 69 -101.31 -42.68 -46.17
N ALA A 70 -101.78 -43.73 -45.50
CA ALA A 70 -101.40 -44.03 -44.12
C ALA A 70 -99.90 -44.30 -44.00
N ALA A 71 -99.34 -45.11 -44.90
CA ALA A 71 -97.90 -45.37 -44.96
C ALA A 71 -97.08 -44.08 -45.21
N GLN A 72 -97.57 -43.18 -46.08
CA GLN A 72 -96.91 -41.90 -46.34
C GLN A 72 -96.93 -40.96 -45.12
N VAL A 73 -98.02 -40.96 -44.35
CA VAL A 73 -98.12 -40.19 -43.10
C VAL A 73 -97.17 -40.74 -42.04
N GLU A 74 -97.08 -42.06 -41.89
CA GLU A 74 -96.12 -42.69 -40.98
C GLU A 74 -94.68 -42.36 -41.36
N GLU A 75 -94.33 -42.44 -42.64
CA GLU A 75 -93.00 -42.04 -43.15
C GLU A 75 -92.71 -40.56 -42.88
N SER A 76 -93.69 -39.67 -43.08
CA SER A 76 -93.54 -38.25 -42.79
C SER A 76 -93.37 -37.96 -41.29
N THR A 77 -94.02 -38.76 -40.44
CA THR A 77 -93.95 -38.64 -38.98
C THR A 77 -92.59 -39.12 -38.48
N GLN A 78 -92.06 -40.22 -39.04
CA GLN A 78 -90.70 -40.69 -38.74
C GLN A 78 -89.64 -39.67 -39.19
N LYS A 79 -89.79 -39.06 -40.37
CA LYS A 79 -88.91 -37.98 -40.83
C LYS A 79 -88.98 -36.75 -39.91
N ALA A 80 -90.17 -36.37 -39.45
CA ALA A 80 -90.33 -35.28 -38.49
C ALA A 80 -89.66 -35.60 -37.14
N GLN A 81 -89.78 -36.83 -36.65
CA GLN A 81 -89.10 -37.28 -35.42
C GLN A 81 -87.57 -37.24 -35.58
N ALA A 82 -87.04 -37.78 -36.68
CA ALA A 82 -85.61 -37.73 -36.98
C ALA A 82 -85.08 -36.28 -37.05
N LEU A 83 -85.80 -35.37 -37.72
CA LEU A 83 -85.44 -33.96 -37.78
C LEU A 83 -85.50 -33.27 -36.41
N THR A 84 -86.43 -33.66 -35.52
CA THR A 84 -86.48 -33.13 -34.15
C THR A 84 -85.32 -33.64 -33.29
N GLU A 85 -84.88 -34.89 -33.46
CA GLU A 85 -83.69 -35.42 -32.79
C GLU A 85 -82.41 -34.76 -33.28
N GLU A 86 -82.28 -34.57 -34.59
CA GLU A 86 -81.16 -33.84 -35.20
C GLU A 86 -81.13 -32.38 -34.74
N SER A 87 -82.28 -31.70 -34.70
CA SER A 87 -82.40 -30.35 -34.16
C SER A 87 -82.03 -30.30 -32.67
N GLY A 88 -82.40 -31.32 -31.89
CA GLY A 88 -82.00 -31.46 -30.50
C GLY A 88 -80.48 -31.66 -30.33
N LYS A 89 -79.86 -32.47 -31.18
CA LYS A 89 -78.39 -32.68 -31.21
C LYS A 89 -77.66 -31.40 -31.61
N LEU A 90 -78.08 -30.74 -32.69
CA LEU A 90 -77.53 -29.46 -33.15
C LEU A 90 -77.65 -28.38 -32.07
N LYS A 91 -78.78 -28.29 -31.37
CA LYS A 91 -78.97 -27.33 -30.28
C LYS A 91 -78.00 -27.58 -29.12
N ARG A 92 -77.77 -28.83 -28.74
CA ARG A 92 -76.76 -29.20 -27.72
C ARG A 92 -75.34 -28.88 -28.17
N GLN A 93 -75.03 -29.12 -29.45
CA GLN A 93 -73.72 -28.77 -30.01
C GLN A 93 -73.48 -27.25 -30.01
N VAL A 94 -74.49 -26.45 -30.38
CA VAL A 94 -74.41 -24.99 -30.31
C VAL A 94 -74.24 -24.51 -28.87
N GLU A 95 -74.92 -25.14 -27.91
CA GLU A 95 -74.79 -24.78 -26.49
C GLU A 95 -73.42 -25.17 -25.90
N ALA A 96 -72.86 -26.31 -26.32
CA ALA A 96 -71.50 -26.73 -25.97
C ALA A 96 -70.45 -25.76 -26.54
N LEU A 97 -70.52 -25.46 -27.84
CA LEU A 97 -69.63 -24.50 -28.49
C LEU A 97 -69.70 -23.11 -27.84
N ARG A 98 -70.89 -22.67 -27.41
CA ARG A 98 -71.07 -21.40 -26.71
C ARG A 98 -70.44 -21.41 -25.32
N LYS A 99 -70.49 -22.53 -24.60
CA LYS A 99 -69.82 -22.69 -23.30
C LYS A 99 -68.30 -22.70 -23.47
N ASP A 100 -67.80 -23.42 -24.48
CA ASP A 100 -66.37 -23.50 -24.77
C ASP A 100 -65.79 -22.13 -25.18
N ALA A 101 -66.51 -21.36 -26.01
CA ALA A 101 -66.13 -20.00 -26.37
C ALA A 101 -66.04 -19.06 -25.15
N ASN A 102 -67.03 -19.12 -24.25
CA ASN A 102 -67.03 -18.31 -23.02
C ASN A 102 -65.89 -18.73 -22.06
N ALA A 103 -65.52 -20.01 -22.02
CA ALA A 103 -64.37 -20.48 -21.24
C ALA A 103 -63.06 -19.95 -21.84
N SER A 104 -62.90 -20.00 -23.16
CA SER A 104 -61.71 -19.46 -23.83
C SER A 104 -61.56 -17.94 -23.66
N ASP A 105 -62.66 -17.18 -23.64
CA ASP A 105 -62.61 -15.74 -23.34
C ASP A 105 -62.12 -15.46 -21.90
N SER A 106 -62.48 -16.33 -20.95
CA SER A 106 -61.98 -16.23 -19.57
C SER A 106 -60.48 -16.56 -19.45
N ASP A 107 -59.98 -17.51 -20.24
CA ASP A 107 -58.56 -17.85 -20.31
C ASP A 107 -57.73 -16.76 -21.01
N VAL A 108 -58.29 -16.11 -22.04
CA VAL A 108 -57.65 -14.97 -22.69
C VAL A 108 -57.57 -13.77 -21.72
N ALA A 109 -58.60 -13.55 -20.91
CA ALA A 109 -58.60 -12.50 -19.90
C ALA A 109 -57.58 -12.76 -18.76
N THR A 110 -57.42 -14.00 -18.30
CA THR A 110 -56.41 -14.35 -17.29
C THR A 110 -54.99 -14.24 -17.84
N ILE A 111 -54.74 -14.70 -19.07
CA ILE A 111 -53.44 -14.53 -19.73
C ILE A 111 -53.10 -13.05 -19.93
N ALA A 112 -54.08 -12.21 -20.29
CA ALA A 112 -53.87 -10.76 -20.39
C ALA A 112 -53.55 -10.12 -19.03
N ALA A 113 -54.21 -10.54 -17.96
CA ALA A 113 -53.92 -10.10 -16.60
C ALA A 113 -52.51 -10.55 -16.14
N GLU A 114 -52.09 -11.77 -16.47
CA GLU A 114 -50.73 -12.23 -16.17
C GLU A 114 -49.67 -11.47 -16.98
N ARG A 115 -49.89 -11.23 -18.28
CA ARG A 115 -48.97 -10.43 -19.11
C ARG A 115 -48.82 -9.00 -18.62
N THR A 116 -49.92 -8.37 -18.19
CA THR A 116 -49.86 -7.03 -17.60
C THR A 116 -49.12 -7.04 -16.27
N LYS A 117 -49.34 -8.05 -15.42
CA LYS A 117 -48.57 -8.23 -14.18
C LYS A 117 -47.08 -8.45 -14.42
N LEU A 118 -46.71 -9.33 -15.36
CA LEU A 118 -45.31 -9.54 -15.74
C LEU A 118 -44.68 -8.23 -16.25
N ALA A 119 -45.38 -7.49 -17.12
CA ALA A 119 -44.87 -6.24 -17.69
C ALA A 119 -44.76 -5.10 -16.66
N GLN A 120 -45.69 -5.01 -15.69
CA GLN A 120 -45.74 -3.91 -14.73
C GLN A 120 -44.97 -4.16 -13.44
N GLU A 121 -44.81 -5.41 -13.01
CA GLU A 121 -44.15 -5.75 -11.74
C GLU A 121 -42.81 -6.46 -11.97
N VAL A 122 -42.82 -7.54 -12.76
CA VAL A 122 -41.66 -8.44 -12.86
C VAL A 122 -40.54 -7.84 -13.70
N VAL A 123 -40.86 -7.28 -14.88
CA VAL A 123 -39.88 -6.62 -15.76
C VAL A 123 -39.18 -5.46 -15.05
N PRO A 124 -39.87 -4.47 -14.46
CA PRO A 124 -39.19 -3.37 -13.78
C PRO A 124 -38.47 -3.81 -12.49
N ALA A 125 -38.95 -4.85 -11.79
CA ALA A 125 -38.21 -5.42 -10.66
C ALA A 125 -36.87 -6.03 -11.11
N LEU A 126 -36.87 -6.79 -12.21
CA LEU A 126 -35.66 -7.36 -12.79
C LEU A 126 -34.72 -6.29 -13.36
N GLU A 127 -35.25 -5.23 -13.98
CA GLU A 127 -34.43 -4.08 -14.42
C GLU A 127 -33.72 -3.41 -13.25
N ASN A 128 -34.43 -3.15 -12.14
CA ASN A 128 -33.84 -2.61 -10.92
C ASN A 128 -32.79 -3.56 -10.30
N GLU A 129 -33.03 -4.88 -10.32
CA GLU A 129 -32.05 -5.86 -9.85
C GLU A 129 -30.79 -5.89 -10.73
N ILE A 130 -30.94 -5.82 -12.05
CA ILE A 130 -29.82 -5.74 -12.99
C ILE A 130 -29.01 -4.47 -12.76
N GLU A 131 -29.67 -3.32 -12.55
CA GLU A 131 -28.99 -2.06 -12.25
C GLU A 131 -28.23 -2.13 -10.91
N LEU A 132 -28.85 -2.69 -9.87
CA LEU A 132 -28.22 -2.89 -8.56
C LEU A 132 -27.01 -3.84 -8.66
N LEU A 133 -27.11 -4.92 -9.43
CA LEU A 133 -26.01 -5.84 -9.69
C LEU A 133 -24.89 -5.14 -10.47
N GLY A 134 -25.23 -4.31 -11.46
CA GLY A 134 -24.27 -3.47 -12.19
C GLY A 134 -23.50 -2.53 -11.26
N GLN A 135 -24.20 -1.85 -10.35
CA GLN A 135 -23.56 -1.00 -9.33
C GLN A 135 -22.64 -1.79 -8.41
N ARG A 136 -23.08 -2.96 -7.92
CA ARG A 136 -22.25 -3.84 -7.08
C ARG A 136 -20.99 -4.33 -7.79
N VAL A 137 -21.08 -4.64 -9.07
CA VAL A 137 -19.91 -5.04 -9.89
C VAL A 137 -18.96 -3.85 -10.03
N ALA A 138 -19.47 -2.65 -10.32
CA ALA A 138 -18.64 -1.45 -10.40
C ALA A 138 -17.93 -1.12 -9.07
N ASP A 139 -18.63 -1.25 -7.95
CA ASP A 139 -18.05 -1.07 -6.61
C ASP A 139 -16.99 -2.14 -6.31
N ALA A 140 -17.25 -3.40 -6.66
CA ALA A 140 -16.29 -4.49 -6.50
C ALA A 140 -15.03 -4.27 -7.36
N GLU A 141 -15.17 -3.80 -8.60
CA GLU A 141 -14.05 -3.43 -9.46
C GLU A 141 -13.26 -2.24 -8.90
N ALA A 142 -13.94 -1.23 -8.36
CA ALA A 142 -13.31 -0.08 -7.72
C ALA A 142 -12.54 -0.50 -6.46
N GLN A 143 -13.11 -1.38 -5.63
CA GLN A 143 -12.43 -1.93 -4.46
C GLN A 143 -11.24 -2.79 -4.85
N ARG A 144 -11.36 -3.60 -5.91
CA ARG A 144 -10.25 -4.40 -6.44
C ARG A 144 -9.09 -3.52 -6.92
N LYS A 145 -9.38 -2.46 -7.69
CA LYS A 145 -8.33 -1.51 -8.13
C LYS A 145 -7.63 -0.85 -6.95
N LYS A 146 -8.39 -0.39 -5.94
CA LYS A 146 -7.83 0.17 -4.70
C LYS A 146 -6.95 -0.84 -3.95
N ALA A 147 -7.38 -2.10 -3.87
CA ALA A 147 -6.61 -3.16 -3.24
C ALA A 147 -5.32 -3.47 -4.02
N GLU A 148 -5.36 -3.53 -5.35
CA GLU A 148 -4.19 -3.72 -6.21
C GLU A 148 -3.18 -2.56 -6.06
N GLU A 149 -3.65 -1.32 -5.98
CA GLU A 149 -2.81 -0.15 -5.70
C GLU A 149 -2.19 -0.21 -4.30
N ALA A 150 -2.97 -0.60 -3.28
CA ALA A 150 -2.47 -0.77 -1.92
C ALA A 150 -1.41 -1.88 -1.81
N VAL A 151 -1.55 -2.97 -2.56
CA VAL A 151 -0.55 -4.03 -2.65
C VAL A 151 0.73 -3.51 -3.32
N LYS A 152 0.62 -2.80 -4.45
CA LYS A 152 1.78 -2.19 -5.12
C LYS A 152 2.50 -1.18 -4.23
N ASP A 153 1.76 -0.36 -3.47
CA ASP A 153 2.37 0.57 -2.51
C ASP A 153 3.10 -0.18 -1.39
N ARG A 154 2.51 -1.26 -0.86
CA ARG A 154 3.14 -2.10 0.15
C ARG A 154 4.40 -2.78 -0.38
N GLU A 155 4.39 -3.29 -1.60
CA GLU A 155 5.57 -3.86 -2.26
C GLU A 155 6.69 -2.84 -2.40
N ARG A 156 6.39 -1.60 -2.81
CA ARG A 156 7.37 -0.51 -2.86
C ARG A 156 7.94 -0.17 -1.48
N ARG A 157 7.10 -0.15 -0.45
CA ARG A 157 7.58 0.08 0.93
C ARG A 157 8.49 -1.05 1.40
N LEU A 158 8.14 -2.30 1.09
CA LEU A 158 8.96 -3.46 1.42
C LEU A 158 10.29 -3.44 0.65
N SER A 159 10.30 -3.06 -0.64
CA SER A 159 11.55 -2.95 -1.40
C SER A 159 12.46 -1.87 -0.82
N LEU A 160 11.92 -0.70 -0.47
CA LEU A 160 12.67 0.37 0.19
C LEU A 160 13.24 -0.08 1.55
N GLN A 161 12.48 -0.86 2.32
CA GLN A 161 12.96 -1.42 3.58
C GLN A 161 14.07 -2.44 3.37
N THR A 162 13.93 -3.33 2.37
CA THR A 162 14.97 -4.30 2.00
C THR A 162 16.26 -3.59 1.58
N ASP A 163 16.17 -2.54 0.75
CA ASP A 163 17.33 -1.74 0.34
C ASP A 163 17.99 -1.04 1.53
N LYS A 164 17.18 -0.53 2.47
CA LYS A 164 17.69 0.08 3.71
C LYS A 164 18.39 -0.94 4.59
N ILE A 165 17.85 -2.14 4.74
CA ILE A 165 18.49 -3.24 5.50
C ILE A 165 19.82 -3.62 4.84
N ALA A 166 19.84 -3.84 3.53
CA ALA A 166 21.06 -4.15 2.78
C ALA A 166 22.11 -3.04 2.92
N GLY A 167 21.69 -1.77 2.88
CA GLY A 167 22.54 -0.63 3.14
C GLY A 167 23.14 -0.65 4.56
N LEU A 168 22.31 -0.90 5.58
CA LEU A 168 22.77 -0.99 6.97
C LEU A 168 23.72 -2.18 7.19
N GLU A 169 23.42 -3.35 6.64
CA GLU A 169 24.31 -4.52 6.68
C GLU A 169 25.67 -4.23 6.05
N LYS A 170 25.68 -3.55 4.90
CA LYS A 170 26.92 -3.13 4.25
C LYS A 170 27.72 -2.15 5.13
N THR A 171 27.06 -1.17 5.75
CA THR A 171 27.76 -0.25 6.67
C THR A 171 28.28 -0.96 7.91
N CYS A 172 27.53 -1.91 8.47
CA CYS A 172 27.92 -2.66 9.65
C CYS A 172 29.13 -3.57 9.37
N THR A 173 29.13 -4.26 8.22
CA THR A 173 30.26 -5.09 7.80
C THR A 173 31.51 -4.26 7.50
N GLN A 174 31.38 -3.11 6.84
CA GLN A 174 32.47 -2.17 6.63
C GLN A 174 33.04 -1.62 7.95
N GLN A 175 32.17 -1.26 8.90
CA GLN A 175 32.61 -0.77 10.21
C GLN A 175 33.30 -1.87 11.03
N ALA A 176 32.81 -3.10 10.97
CA ALA A 176 33.46 -4.25 11.60
C ALA A 176 34.84 -4.51 11.00
N ALA A 177 34.97 -4.44 9.67
CA ALA A 177 36.26 -4.57 8.99
C ALA A 177 37.23 -3.44 9.35
N ALA A 178 36.76 -2.19 9.39
CA ALA A 178 37.57 -1.03 9.79
C ALA A 178 38.08 -1.16 11.23
N ARG A 179 37.18 -1.50 12.18
CA ARG A 179 37.57 -1.76 13.58
C ARG A 179 38.52 -2.94 13.71
N GLY A 180 38.36 -3.98 12.90
CA GLY A 180 39.28 -5.11 12.84
C GLY A 180 40.67 -4.68 12.39
N ALA A 181 40.76 -3.86 11.32
CA ALA A 181 42.03 -3.31 10.85
C ALA A 181 42.69 -2.39 11.89
N GLU A 182 41.91 -1.50 12.51
CA GLU A 182 42.38 -0.63 13.60
C GLU A 182 42.91 -1.43 14.80
N ALA A 183 42.22 -2.53 15.16
CA ALA A 183 42.67 -3.41 16.23
C ALA A 183 44.00 -4.10 15.88
N GLU A 184 44.20 -4.53 14.64
CA GLU A 184 45.47 -5.11 14.20
C GLU A 184 46.60 -4.07 14.15
N THR A 185 46.32 -2.83 13.71
CA THR A 185 47.32 -1.76 13.76
C THR A 185 47.72 -1.42 15.19
N LEU A 186 46.76 -1.32 16.11
CA LEU A 186 47.03 -1.07 17.53
C LEU A 186 47.80 -2.24 18.16
N LYS A 187 47.49 -3.49 17.81
CA LYS A 187 48.27 -4.65 18.26
C LYS A 187 49.71 -4.57 17.78
N ALA A 188 49.94 -4.23 16.51
CA ALA A 188 51.28 -4.08 15.95
C ALA A 188 52.05 -2.94 16.64
N GLU A 189 51.41 -1.78 16.86
CA GLU A 189 52.01 -0.65 17.56
C GLU A 189 52.36 -1.01 19.02
N THR A 190 51.45 -1.67 19.75
CA THR A 190 51.74 -2.11 21.12
C THR A 190 52.83 -3.17 21.19
N ALA A 191 53.00 -4.01 20.15
CA ALA A 191 54.11 -4.94 20.07
C ALA A 191 55.44 -4.20 19.83
N SER A 192 55.45 -3.22 18.92
CA SER A 192 56.62 -2.38 18.65
C SER A 192 57.06 -1.60 19.89
N LEU A 193 56.13 -0.94 20.58
CA LEU A 193 56.41 -0.19 21.81
C LEU A 193 56.95 -1.10 22.93
N ARG A 194 56.46 -2.33 23.05
CA ARG A 194 57.02 -3.31 24.00
C ARG A 194 58.47 -3.67 23.66
N GLU A 195 58.77 -3.88 22.38
CA GLU A 195 60.13 -4.17 21.94
C GLU A 195 61.07 -2.97 22.20
N GLU A 196 60.61 -1.74 21.96
CA GLU A 196 61.35 -0.52 22.28
C GLU A 196 61.59 -0.38 23.79
N LEU A 197 60.59 -0.63 24.62
CA LEU A 197 60.74 -0.62 26.08
C LEU A 197 61.76 -1.66 26.55
N ASP A 198 61.78 -2.85 25.97
CA ASP A 198 62.76 -3.88 26.32
C ASP A 198 64.17 -3.52 25.85
N LYS A 199 64.33 -2.84 24.70
CA LYS A 199 65.62 -2.29 24.26
C LYS A 199 66.13 -1.21 25.21
N VAL A 200 65.26 -0.28 25.63
CA VAL A 200 65.60 0.78 26.58
C VAL A 200 65.99 0.18 27.94
N ARG A 201 65.22 -0.79 28.45
CA ARG A 201 65.54 -1.50 29.69
C ARG A 201 66.92 -2.17 29.64
N LYS A 202 67.23 -2.88 28.56
CA LYS A 202 68.55 -3.51 28.37
C LYS A 202 69.67 -2.47 28.29
N ALA A 203 69.42 -1.33 27.64
CA ALA A 203 70.39 -0.24 27.57
C ALA A 203 70.62 0.40 28.95
N GLU A 204 69.56 0.61 29.74
CA GLU A 204 69.62 1.10 31.12
C GLU A 204 70.40 0.13 32.02
N GLU A 205 70.11 -1.17 31.95
CA GLU A 205 70.85 -2.20 32.67
C GLU A 205 72.33 -2.22 32.28
N ALA A 206 72.65 -2.10 30.99
CA ALA A 206 74.03 -2.02 30.52
C ALA A 206 74.75 -0.75 31.02
N LEU A 207 74.07 0.40 31.01
CA LEU A 207 74.58 1.64 31.59
C LEU A 207 74.89 1.46 33.07
N ARG A 208 73.96 0.88 33.83
CA ARG A 208 74.08 0.69 35.27
C ARG A 208 75.15 -0.33 35.67
N THR A 209 75.25 -1.44 34.95
CA THR A 209 76.09 -2.58 35.35
C THR A 209 77.47 -2.58 34.72
N LYS A 210 77.65 -1.94 33.55
CA LYS A 210 78.91 -1.94 32.80
C LYS A 210 79.50 -0.54 32.68
N ASN A 211 78.74 0.40 32.09
CA ASN A 211 79.32 1.69 31.71
C ASN A 211 79.64 2.57 32.93
N LEU A 212 78.73 2.66 33.91
CA LEU A 212 78.96 3.44 35.13
C LEU A 212 80.12 2.90 35.98
N PRO A 213 80.22 1.58 36.28
CA PRO A 213 81.38 1.04 36.97
C PRO A 213 82.69 1.22 36.21
N ALA A 214 82.70 1.01 34.88
CA ALA A 214 83.90 1.18 34.07
C ALA A 214 84.41 2.63 34.10
N LEU A 215 83.51 3.61 33.99
CA LEU A 215 83.86 5.03 34.15
C LEU A 215 84.35 5.33 35.56
N GLY A 216 83.74 4.74 36.60
CA GLY A 216 84.20 4.88 37.98
C GLY A 216 85.61 4.33 38.20
N ASP A 217 85.95 3.19 37.59
CA ASP A 217 87.28 2.62 37.65
C ASP A 217 88.31 3.45 36.86
N GLU A 218 87.91 4.02 35.72
CA GLU A 218 88.75 4.93 34.94
C GLU A 218 89.05 6.22 35.70
N ILE A 219 88.03 6.81 36.37
CA ILE A 219 88.21 7.97 37.25
C ILE A 219 89.22 7.64 38.34
N LYS A 220 89.08 6.52 39.04
CA LYS A 220 90.05 6.10 40.09
C LYS A 220 91.47 5.96 39.54
N ARG A 221 91.64 5.40 38.34
CA ARG A 221 92.96 5.28 37.70
C ARG A 221 93.54 6.67 37.39
N LYS A 222 92.71 7.57 36.85
CA LYS A 222 93.13 8.94 36.53
C LYS A 222 93.45 9.74 37.78
N ASP A 223 92.72 9.58 38.87
CA ASP A 223 93.02 10.19 40.16
C ASP A 223 94.37 9.71 40.72
N ALA A 224 94.65 8.40 40.62
CA ALA A 224 95.95 7.86 41.02
C ALA A 224 97.10 8.39 40.14
N GLU A 225 96.87 8.54 38.83
CA GLU A 225 97.83 9.15 37.90
C GLU A 225 98.08 10.63 38.24
N ILE A 226 97.03 11.40 38.52
CA ILE A 226 97.13 12.81 38.95
C ILE A 226 97.90 12.91 40.27
N ALA A 227 97.62 12.04 41.24
CA ALA A 227 98.34 12.01 42.52
C ALA A 227 99.84 11.74 42.33
N ALA A 228 100.19 10.73 41.51
CA ALA A 228 101.58 10.39 41.21
C ALA A 228 102.31 11.50 40.43
N LEU A 229 101.64 12.15 39.48
CA LEU A 229 102.18 13.32 38.79
C LEU A 229 102.39 14.49 39.76
N GLY A 230 101.44 14.72 40.67
CA GLY A 230 101.57 15.74 41.71
C GLY A 230 102.76 15.49 42.64
N GLU A 231 103.01 14.25 43.04
CA GLU A 231 104.21 13.87 43.80
C GLU A 231 105.50 14.13 43.02
N ARG A 232 105.54 13.75 41.73
CA ARG A 232 106.69 14.05 40.86
C ARG A 232 106.92 15.54 40.71
N THR A 233 105.87 16.33 40.50
CA THR A 233 105.98 17.79 40.41
C THR A 233 106.53 18.36 41.71
N ARG A 234 106.02 17.96 42.89
CA ARG A 234 106.58 18.40 44.18
C ARG A 234 108.05 18.01 44.34
N ALA A 235 108.43 16.79 43.94
CA ALA A 235 109.81 16.35 44.01
C ALA A 235 110.73 17.16 43.08
N LEU A 236 110.30 17.42 41.85
CA LEU A 236 111.04 18.26 40.90
C LEU A 236 111.10 19.72 41.37
N THR A 237 110.02 20.28 41.90
CA THR A 237 110.03 21.61 42.52
C THR A 237 111.03 21.68 43.67
N GLY A 238 111.06 20.68 44.56
CA GLY A 238 112.06 20.60 45.63
C GLY A 238 113.50 20.45 45.11
N GLN A 239 113.70 19.75 43.99
CA GLN A 239 115.02 19.68 43.32
C GLN A 239 115.43 21.02 42.72
N VAL A 240 114.50 21.74 42.08
CA VAL A 240 114.76 23.09 41.55
C VAL A 240 115.09 24.04 42.68
N GLU A 241 114.31 24.07 43.77
CA GLU A 241 114.60 24.89 44.95
C GLU A 241 115.95 24.55 45.58
N ALA A 242 116.30 23.25 45.66
CA ALA A 242 117.61 22.82 46.17
C ALA A 242 118.77 23.22 45.25
N LEU A 243 118.58 23.12 43.93
CA LEU A 243 119.56 23.57 42.93
C LEU A 243 119.69 25.09 42.93
N GLU A 244 118.58 25.83 43.08
CA GLU A 244 118.57 27.28 43.24
C GLU A 244 119.28 27.68 44.53
N ALA A 245 118.99 27.03 45.67
CA ALA A 245 119.69 27.25 46.93
C ALA A 245 121.20 26.92 46.85
N ALA A 246 121.57 25.83 46.15
CA ALA A 246 122.96 25.48 45.89
C ALA A 246 123.65 26.49 44.94
N SER A 247 122.92 27.04 43.98
CA SER A 247 123.41 28.11 43.11
C SER A 247 123.54 29.45 43.84
N CYS A 248 122.72 29.71 44.86
CA CYS A 248 122.89 30.83 45.79
C CYS A 248 124.06 30.65 46.78
N MET A 249 124.59 29.43 46.92
CA MET A 249 125.81 29.14 47.70
C MET A 249 127.10 29.31 46.88
N ALA A 250 127.00 29.59 45.58
CA ALA A 250 128.11 29.96 44.71
C ALA A 250 127.95 31.39 44.21
N LEU A 251 128.73 32.30 44.81
CA LEU A 251 128.91 33.74 44.56
C LEU A 251 128.11 34.70 45.47
N PRO A 252 128.76 35.82 45.89
CA PRO A 252 128.26 36.69 46.95
C PRO A 252 127.13 37.60 46.47
N LYS A 253 126.26 37.94 47.43
CA LYS A 253 125.19 38.95 47.35
C LYS A 253 125.62 40.22 46.63
N GLU A 254 124.70 40.81 45.86
CA GLU A 254 124.31 42.21 46.08
C GLU A 254 122.85 42.47 45.68
N PRO A 255 122.22 43.52 46.26
CA PRO A 255 120.78 43.65 46.36
C PRO A 255 120.20 44.75 45.45
N ASN A 256 118.87 44.69 45.39
CA ASN A 256 117.97 45.84 45.36
C ASN A 256 117.37 46.26 44.00
N ASP A 257 116.05 46.34 44.06
CA ASP A 257 115.21 47.49 43.69
C ASP A 257 114.59 47.63 42.30
N ASN A 258 113.34 48.12 42.37
CA ASN A 258 112.49 48.66 41.32
C ASN A 258 111.87 47.65 40.34
N GLY A 259 110.56 47.60 40.10
CA GLY A 259 109.52 48.61 40.24
C GLY A 259 108.71 48.68 38.93
N ARG A 260 107.44 49.10 39.04
CA ARG A 260 106.49 49.44 37.95
C ARG A 260 105.89 48.24 37.17
N LYS A 261 104.66 48.25 36.68
CA LYS A 261 103.49 49.17 36.70
C LYS A 261 102.33 48.40 36.01
N ALA A 262 101.10 48.76 36.37
CA ALA A 262 99.90 48.89 35.51
C ALA A 262 99.34 47.66 34.74
N VAL A 263 98.19 47.13 35.20
CA VAL A 263 96.78 47.39 34.73
C VAL A 263 96.61 47.56 33.19
N PRO A 264 95.52 47.14 32.48
CA PRO A 264 94.10 46.93 32.88
C PRO A 264 93.40 45.63 32.40
N GLU A 265 92.32 45.20 33.07
CA GLU A 265 90.87 45.43 32.78
C GLU A 265 90.35 45.00 31.40
N LYS A 266 89.31 44.14 31.44
CA LYS A 266 88.22 44.18 30.47
C LYS A 266 86.91 43.77 31.15
N GLU A 267 86.24 44.78 31.71
CA GLU A 267 84.80 44.74 31.93
C GLU A 267 84.08 44.76 30.58
N ALA A 268 83.00 44.00 30.48
CA ALA A 268 81.94 44.18 29.49
C ALA A 268 80.60 44.01 30.19
N THR A 269 80.18 45.06 30.87
CA THR A 269 78.79 45.33 31.23
C THR A 269 78.10 45.97 30.03
N GLY A 270 76.85 45.61 29.76
CA GLY A 270 76.16 46.16 28.60
C GLY A 270 74.71 45.69 28.45
N GLU A 271 73.94 45.87 29.52
CA GLU A 271 72.48 45.83 29.51
C GLU A 271 71.93 46.97 28.64
N ALA A 272 71.02 46.66 27.73
CA ALA A 272 70.19 47.64 27.04
C ALA A 272 68.79 47.05 26.83
N ALA A 273 68.03 47.01 27.92
CA ALA A 273 66.59 47.01 27.88
C ALA A 273 66.11 48.34 27.30
N ARG A 274 65.29 48.28 26.25
CA ARG A 274 64.45 49.41 25.80
C ARG A 274 63.03 48.90 25.62
N ASP A 275 62.18 49.33 26.55
CA ASP A 275 60.77 49.65 26.43
C ASP A 275 60.01 49.04 25.24
N ALA A 276 59.53 47.82 25.44
CA ALA A 276 58.15 47.52 25.11
C ALA A 276 57.44 47.32 26.45
N VAL A 277 56.37 48.07 26.69
CA VAL A 277 55.40 47.74 27.74
C VAL A 277 54.77 46.41 27.33
N ILE A 278 55.43 45.33 27.72
CA ILE A 278 54.87 43.98 27.69
C ILE A 278 53.88 44.01 28.87
N PRO A 279 52.56 43.94 28.66
CA PRO A 279 51.66 43.57 29.76
C PRO A 279 52.30 42.34 30.41
N THR A 280 52.33 42.17 31.72
CA THR A 280 52.84 40.92 32.31
C THR A 280 52.00 39.75 31.77
N LEU A 281 52.45 39.19 30.65
CA LEU A 281 51.80 38.11 29.93
C LEU A 281 52.13 36.89 30.77
N ASN A 282 51.11 36.33 31.41
CA ASN A 282 51.29 35.09 32.15
C ASN A 282 51.48 33.99 31.09
N PRO A 283 52.67 33.36 30.97
CA PRO A 283 52.92 32.41 29.91
C PRO A 283 51.94 31.25 30.00
N ARG A 284 51.21 30.97 28.92
CA ARG A 284 50.26 29.86 28.88
C ARG A 284 51.03 28.57 28.60
N ASN A 285 50.52 27.45 29.11
CA ASN A 285 51.11 26.14 28.82
C ASN A 285 51.02 25.85 27.30
N GLY A 286 52.17 25.76 26.63
CA GLY A 286 52.25 25.55 25.18
C GLY A 286 51.49 24.30 24.70
N ALA A 287 51.45 23.23 25.48
CA ALA A 287 50.67 22.04 25.12
C ALA A 287 49.15 22.30 25.13
N ARG A 288 48.66 23.13 26.06
CA ARG A 288 47.25 23.54 26.09
C ARG A 288 46.91 24.48 24.93
N VAL A 289 47.84 25.36 24.55
CA VAL A 289 47.70 26.25 23.40
C VAL A 289 47.65 25.45 22.09
N ALA A 290 48.58 24.52 21.90
CA ALA A 290 48.61 23.65 20.73
C ALA A 290 47.34 22.79 20.61
N GLU A 291 46.83 22.25 21.72
CA GLU A 291 45.56 21.52 21.74
C GLU A 291 44.38 22.41 21.35
N ALA A 292 44.22 23.56 22.01
CA ALA A 292 43.14 24.50 21.71
C ALA A 292 43.16 24.97 20.25
N MET A 293 44.36 25.19 19.67
CA MET A 293 44.51 25.54 18.26
C MET A 293 44.18 24.40 17.30
N ARG A 294 44.38 23.13 17.69
CA ARG A 294 43.97 21.97 16.88
C ARG A 294 42.46 21.78 16.90
N GLU A 295 41.83 21.96 18.05
CA GLU A 295 40.39 21.74 18.21
C GLU A 295 39.54 22.92 17.71
N THR A 296 40.14 24.12 17.57
CA THR A 296 39.41 25.33 17.15
C THR A 296 39.11 25.33 15.64
N PRO A 297 37.84 25.27 15.23
CA PRO A 297 37.45 25.39 13.83
C PRO A 297 37.64 26.83 13.31
N GLY A 298 38.06 26.98 12.06
CA GLY A 298 38.22 28.29 11.41
C GLY A 298 39.65 28.84 11.44
N LEU A 299 40.62 28.09 11.97
CA LEU A 299 42.06 28.34 11.82
C LEU A 299 42.66 27.69 10.57
N ASP A 300 41.85 27.00 9.78
CA ASP A 300 42.27 26.23 8.59
C ASP A 300 42.78 27.13 7.45
N ALA A 301 42.36 28.39 7.44
CA ALA A 301 42.79 29.39 6.45
C ALA A 301 44.20 29.97 6.75
N LEU A 302 44.79 29.65 7.90
CA LEU A 302 46.13 30.12 8.27
C LEU A 302 47.20 29.24 7.62
N THR A 303 48.23 29.87 7.07
CA THR A 303 49.46 29.17 6.65
C THR A 303 50.21 28.62 7.87
N SER A 304 51.11 27.65 7.67
CA SER A 304 51.93 27.08 8.76
C SER A 304 52.68 28.17 9.54
N VAL A 305 53.28 29.14 8.83
CA VAL A 305 54.01 30.26 9.44
C VAL A 305 53.09 31.12 10.31
N GLN A 306 51.87 31.39 9.86
CA GLN A 306 50.90 32.18 10.64
C GLN A 306 50.37 31.39 11.85
N ARG A 307 50.24 30.07 11.72
CA ARG A 307 49.86 29.19 12.82
C ARG A 307 50.95 29.16 13.89
N ASP A 308 52.21 29.01 13.49
CA ASP A 308 53.36 29.02 14.40
C ASP A 308 53.56 30.40 15.06
N GLN A 309 53.18 31.48 14.39
CA GLN A 309 53.17 32.83 14.96
C GLN A 309 52.07 32.97 16.01
N LEU A 310 50.84 32.53 15.70
CA LEU A 310 49.70 32.57 16.62
C LEU A 310 49.97 31.72 17.88
N GLU A 311 50.53 30.53 17.72
CA GLU A 311 50.87 29.64 18.84
C GLU A 311 51.90 30.28 19.77
N ARG A 312 52.95 30.88 19.22
CA ARG A 312 53.97 31.59 20.01
C ARG A 312 53.41 32.80 20.75
N SER A 313 52.56 33.59 20.10
CA SER A 313 51.87 34.72 20.73
C SER A 313 50.96 34.29 21.88
N LEU A 314 50.14 33.25 21.67
CA LEU A 314 49.24 32.73 22.70
C LEU A 314 49.99 32.04 23.85
N ALA A 315 51.09 31.32 23.56
CA ALA A 315 51.96 30.73 24.57
C ALA A 315 52.73 31.79 25.38
N ALA A 316 53.13 32.89 24.73
CA ALA A 316 53.72 34.04 25.40
C ALA A 316 52.74 34.72 26.36
N GLY A 317 51.43 34.45 26.24
CA GLY A 317 50.37 34.95 27.12
C GLY A 317 49.56 36.11 26.53
N GLU A 318 49.69 36.38 25.23
CA GLU A 318 49.00 37.49 24.53
C GLU A 318 47.48 37.33 24.54
N CYS A 319 46.73 38.44 24.61
CA CYS A 319 45.27 38.42 24.49
C CYS A 319 44.85 37.72 23.20
N VAL A 320 43.86 36.83 23.27
CA VAL A 320 43.36 36.02 22.15
C VAL A 320 42.91 36.92 20.99
N THR A 321 42.24 38.03 21.31
CA THR A 321 41.82 39.06 20.36
C THR A 321 43.00 39.71 19.62
N SER A 322 44.05 40.09 20.34
CA SER A 322 45.27 40.69 19.76
C SER A 322 46.06 39.69 18.91
N ALA A 323 46.25 38.48 19.42
CA ALA A 323 46.96 37.41 18.73
C ALA A 323 46.25 37.00 17.42
N LEU A 324 44.91 36.89 17.44
CA LEU A 324 44.12 36.62 16.24
C LEU A 324 44.13 37.80 15.25
N GLY A 325 44.11 39.04 15.74
CA GLY A 325 44.21 40.24 14.90
C GLY A 325 45.54 40.37 14.17
N GLY A 326 46.62 39.79 14.72
CA GLY A 326 47.94 39.73 14.07
C GLY A 326 47.99 38.81 12.84
N VAL A 327 47.13 37.79 12.78
CA VAL A 327 47.13 36.77 11.71
C VAL A 327 45.91 36.85 10.78
N PHE A 328 44.79 37.44 11.24
CA PHE A 328 43.58 37.61 10.45
C PHE A 328 43.24 39.08 10.22
N ARG A 329 42.93 39.43 8.96
CA ARG A 329 42.32 40.74 8.63
C ARG A 329 40.88 40.87 9.13
N ARG A 330 40.17 39.74 9.24
CA ARG A 330 38.81 39.65 9.80
C ARG A 330 38.72 38.39 10.64
N ILE A 331 38.57 38.56 11.95
CA ILE A 331 38.62 37.45 12.91
C ILE A 331 37.34 36.60 12.79
N PRO A 332 37.45 35.29 12.56
CA PRO A 332 36.29 34.39 12.62
C PRO A 332 35.72 34.35 14.05
N VAL A 333 34.43 34.67 14.21
CA VAL A 333 33.77 34.75 15.53
C VAL A 333 33.84 33.42 16.28
N LEU A 334 33.76 32.29 15.57
CA LEU A 334 33.86 30.95 16.15
C LEU A 334 35.27 30.66 16.70
N ALA A 335 36.31 31.06 15.96
CA ALA A 335 37.69 30.88 16.40
C ALA A 335 38.00 31.72 17.64
N LEU A 336 37.55 32.98 17.65
CA LEU A 336 37.67 33.87 18.81
C LEU A 336 36.97 33.30 20.05
N ARG A 337 35.70 32.91 19.92
CA ARG A 337 34.91 32.41 21.04
C ARG A 337 35.50 31.13 21.64
N ASN A 338 35.92 30.20 20.79
CA ASN A 338 36.46 28.92 21.26
C ASN A 338 37.83 29.11 21.91
N LEU A 339 38.74 29.88 21.32
CA LEU A 339 40.06 30.15 21.91
C LEU A 339 39.96 30.92 23.24
N MET A 340 39.05 31.90 23.36
CA MET A 340 38.81 32.58 24.64
C MET A 340 38.31 31.61 25.71
N ARG A 341 37.40 30.70 25.36
CA ARG A 341 36.85 29.72 26.31
C ARG A 341 37.88 28.66 26.72
N ASP A 342 38.61 28.12 25.75
CA ASP A 342 39.46 26.95 25.97
C ASP A 342 40.83 27.34 26.58
N LEU A 343 41.26 28.59 26.38
CA LEU A 343 42.44 29.19 27.01
C LEU A 343 42.14 30.05 28.24
N ASP A 344 40.87 30.09 28.68
CA ASP A 344 40.39 30.85 29.84
C ASP A 344 40.88 32.31 29.80
N SER A 345 40.56 32.98 28.69
CA SER A 345 41.04 34.32 28.38
C SER A 345 39.95 35.36 28.38
N ASP A 346 40.14 36.37 29.23
CA ASP A 346 39.27 37.55 29.33
C ASP A 346 39.50 38.56 28.19
N CYS A 347 40.55 38.35 27.40
CA CYS A 347 40.94 39.10 26.22
C CYS A 347 41.59 38.16 25.18
#